data_AF-A0A7C6E8I1-F1
#
_entry.id   AF-A0A7C6E8I1-F1
#
_cell.length_a   1.000
_cell.length_b   1.000
_cell.length_c   1.000
_cell.angle_alpha   90.00
_cell.angle_beta   90.00
_cell.angle_gamma   90.00
#
_symmetry.space_group_name_H-M   'P 1'
#
loop_
_entity.id
_entity.type
_entity.pdbx_description
1 polymer ?
#
loop_
_entity_poly.entity_id
_entity_poly.type
_entity_poly.pdbx_seq_one_letter_code
_entity_poly.pdbx_strand_id
1 'polypeptide(L)'
;MLRIAAQAGTTDIVATPHANLVYTFDPQRLATMIGELAVTMGQTIHLHTGCDFHFSYDLIQDALVNPFKYTINGHQYLLVELPDLFIPKGVDEVLMRLEAAGIIPVITHPERNRLLRQQPERLEEWVRAGCLIQVTAQSFFGRFGSEACDFSRELMRSDLVHFIASDAHD
;
A
#
# COMPACT_ATOMS: atom_id res chain seq x y z
N MET A 1 -10.79 16.00 3.00
CA MET A 1 -9.70 15.07 3.40
C MET A 1 -8.88 15.51 4.62
N LEU A 2 -7.81 16.31 4.50
CA LEU A 2 -6.82 16.50 5.61
C LEU A 2 -7.43 16.98 6.94
N ARG A 3 -8.36 17.95 6.90
CA ARG A 3 -9.07 18.41 8.10
C ARG A 3 -9.95 17.33 8.73
N ILE A 4 -10.59 16.48 7.91
CA ILE A 4 -11.43 15.37 8.36
C ILE A 4 -10.55 14.32 9.05
N ALA A 5 -9.40 13.99 8.47
CA ALA A 5 -8.44 13.06 9.07
C ALA A 5 -7.94 13.57 10.43
N ALA A 6 -7.54 14.84 10.52
CA ALA A 6 -7.12 15.45 11.78
C ALA A 6 -8.24 15.42 12.84
N GLN A 7 -9.48 15.71 12.46
CA GLN A 7 -10.65 15.62 13.35
C GLN A 7 -10.91 14.20 13.85
N ALA A 8 -10.59 13.19 13.05
CA ALA A 8 -10.65 11.78 13.43
C ALA A 8 -9.45 11.31 14.27
N GLY A 9 -8.51 12.20 14.58
CA GLY A 9 -7.33 11.90 15.40
C GLY A 9 -6.09 11.45 14.62
N THR A 10 -6.10 11.50 13.28
CA THR A 10 -4.91 11.21 12.48
C THR A 10 -3.87 12.33 12.61
N THR A 11 -2.68 11.98 13.08
CA THR A 11 -1.54 12.91 13.22
C THR A 11 -0.62 12.92 12.01
N ASP A 12 -0.56 11.81 11.29
CA ASP A 12 0.38 11.56 10.19
C ASP A 12 -0.35 10.92 9.01
N ILE A 13 -0.09 11.41 7.80
CA ILE A 13 -0.58 10.81 6.55
C ILE A 13 0.59 10.57 5.62
N VAL A 14 0.70 9.34 5.12
CA VAL A 14 1.54 9.03 3.96
C VAL A 14 0.69 9.25 2.70
N ALA A 15 1.09 10.18 1.85
CA ALA A 15 0.44 10.39 0.56
C ALA A 15 0.99 9.36 -0.45
N THR A 16 0.10 8.48 -0.92
CA THR A 16 0.44 7.29 -1.72
C THR A 16 -0.29 7.32 -3.06
N PRO A 17 0.00 8.28 -3.96
CA PRO A 17 -0.59 8.27 -5.29
C PRO A 17 -0.17 7.00 -6.04
N HIS A 18 -0.99 6.57 -6.99
CA HIS A 18 -0.67 5.40 -7.81
C HIS A 18 0.57 5.63 -8.68
N ALA A 19 1.42 4.61 -8.75
CA ALA A 19 2.36 4.39 -9.85
C ALA A 19 1.85 3.22 -10.69
N ASN A 20 1.46 3.47 -11.93
CA ASN A 20 1.01 2.43 -12.85
C ASN A 20 1.19 2.87 -14.32
N LEU A 21 0.61 2.12 -15.26
CA LEU A 21 0.71 2.42 -16.71
C LEU A 21 0.05 3.75 -17.11
N VAL A 22 -0.88 4.27 -16.30
CA VAL A 22 -1.59 5.53 -16.55
C VAL A 22 -0.94 6.68 -15.79
N TYR A 23 -0.51 6.44 -14.56
CA TYR A 23 0.06 7.44 -13.67
C TYR A 23 1.56 7.22 -13.50
N THR A 24 2.35 8.07 -14.14
CA THR A 24 3.81 8.12 -13.94
C THR A 24 4.11 8.72 -12.58
N PHE A 25 4.89 8.00 -11.78
CA PHE A 25 5.33 8.47 -10.47
C PHE A 25 6.52 9.42 -10.57
N ASP A 26 6.37 10.60 -9.98
CA ASP A 26 7.40 11.61 -9.88
C ASP A 26 7.60 12.00 -8.40
N PRO A 27 8.67 11.54 -7.74
CA PRO A 27 8.90 11.81 -6.34
C PRO A 27 9.18 13.30 -6.06
N GLN A 28 9.74 14.04 -7.02
CA GLN A 28 10.05 15.46 -6.85
C GLN A 28 8.77 16.29 -6.90
N ARG A 29 7.88 15.96 -7.84
CA ARG A 29 6.55 16.56 -7.91
C ARG A 29 5.73 16.25 -6.66
N LEU A 30 5.74 15.00 -6.19
CA LEU A 30 5.03 14.61 -4.97
C LEU A 30 5.55 15.40 -3.75
N ALA A 31 6.87 15.49 -3.57
CA ALA A 31 7.47 16.24 -2.46
C ALA A 31 7.09 17.73 -2.51
N THR A 32 7.06 18.33 -3.72
CA THR A 32 6.63 19.72 -3.91
C THR A 32 5.17 19.91 -3.48
N MET A 33 4.27 19.07 -3.97
CA MET A 33 2.83 19.16 -3.63
C MET A 33 2.57 18.95 -2.14
N ILE A 34 3.29 18.00 -1.51
CA ILE A 34 3.22 17.77 -0.07
C ILE A 34 3.71 19.01 0.71
N GLY A 35 4.81 19.63 0.27
CA GLY A 35 5.32 20.86 0.88
C GLY A 35 4.30 22.00 0.85
N GLU A 36 3.64 22.22 -0.28
CA GLU A 36 2.59 23.23 -0.44
C GLU A 36 1.38 22.95 0.48
N LEU A 37 0.95 21.70 0.58
CA LEU A 37 -0.14 21.28 1.47
C LEU A 37 0.24 21.43 2.94
N ALA A 38 1.48 21.09 3.31
CA ALA A 38 1.99 21.21 4.67
C ALA A 38 1.99 22.68 5.13
N VAL A 39 2.39 23.62 4.28
CA VAL A 39 2.31 25.07 4.56
C VAL A 39 0.88 25.49 4.86
N THR A 40 -0.09 24.98 4.09
CA THR A 40 -1.52 25.30 4.26
C THR A 40 -2.11 24.70 5.55
N MET A 41 -1.67 23.51 5.94
CA MET A 41 -2.18 22.79 7.11
C MET A 41 -1.46 23.18 8.42
N GLY A 42 -0.26 23.75 8.34
CA GLY A 42 0.57 24.06 9.51
C GLY A 42 0.95 22.78 10.27
N GLN A 43 0.93 22.84 11.61
CA GLN A 43 1.24 21.69 12.48
C GLN A 43 0.03 20.78 12.76
N THR A 44 -1.07 20.93 11.99
CA THR A 44 -2.29 20.15 12.23
C THR A 44 -2.09 18.66 11.90
N ILE A 45 -1.32 18.36 10.85
CA ILE A 45 -1.09 17.01 10.37
C ILE A 45 0.26 16.93 9.67
N HIS A 46 1.04 15.89 9.94
CA HIS A 46 2.30 15.63 9.28
C HIS A 46 2.06 14.85 7.99
N LEU A 47 2.72 15.26 6.91
CA LEU A 47 2.57 14.65 5.60
C LEU A 47 3.90 14.01 5.18
N HIS A 48 3.81 12.77 4.73
CA HIS A 48 4.94 11.94 4.32
C HIS A 48 4.77 11.49 2.87
N THR A 49 5.88 11.23 2.18
CA THR A 49 5.85 10.70 0.81
C THR A 49 5.68 9.18 0.83
N GLY A 50 5.01 8.66 -0.18
CA GLY A 50 4.95 7.25 -0.49
C GLY A 50 4.42 7.06 -1.90
N CYS A 51 4.11 5.81 -2.23
CA CYS A 51 3.55 5.44 -3.51
C CYS A 51 2.66 4.24 -3.27
N ASP A 52 1.49 4.21 -3.89
CA ASP A 52 0.77 2.96 -4.07
C ASP A 52 1.26 2.31 -5.38
N PHE A 53 2.18 1.36 -5.24
CA PHE A 53 2.98 0.84 -6.34
C PHE A 53 2.26 -0.33 -7.00
N HIS A 54 1.84 -0.15 -8.26
CA HIS A 54 1.20 -1.23 -9.00
C HIS A 54 2.23 -2.27 -9.44
N PHE A 55 1.97 -3.53 -9.12
CA PHE A 55 2.86 -4.64 -9.44
C PHE A 55 2.89 -4.87 -10.97
N SER A 56 3.90 -4.29 -11.63
CA SER A 56 4.10 -4.35 -13.07
C SER A 56 5.59 -4.44 -13.40
N TYR A 57 5.91 -5.10 -14.53
CA TYR A 57 7.30 -5.43 -14.88
C TYR A 57 8.22 -4.21 -14.90
N ASP A 58 7.82 -3.12 -15.57
CA ASP A 58 8.65 -1.93 -15.73
C ASP A 58 8.92 -1.23 -14.39
N LEU A 59 7.88 -1.09 -13.56
CA LEU A 59 8.02 -0.50 -12.24
C LEU A 59 8.89 -1.37 -11.32
N ILE A 60 8.76 -2.70 -11.39
CA ILE A 60 9.59 -3.63 -10.63
C ILE A 60 11.05 -3.50 -11.02
N GLN A 61 11.37 -3.44 -12.32
CA GLN A 61 12.76 -3.24 -12.75
C GLN A 61 13.32 -1.91 -12.24
N ASP A 62 12.55 -0.83 -12.32
CA ASP A 62 12.99 0.46 -11.82
C ASP A 62 13.17 0.48 -10.30
N ALA A 63 12.27 -0.14 -9.53
CA ALA A 63 12.37 -0.23 -8.07
C ALA A 63 13.58 -1.05 -7.60
N LEU A 64 14.00 -2.06 -8.36
CA LEU A 64 15.20 -2.85 -8.06
C LEU A 64 16.49 -2.11 -8.40
N VAL A 65 16.48 -1.25 -9.43
CA VAL A 65 17.64 -0.41 -9.79
C VAL A 65 17.74 0.82 -8.89
N ASN A 66 16.60 1.38 -8.50
CA ASN A 66 16.48 2.55 -7.64
C ASN A 66 15.74 2.19 -6.34
N PRO A 67 16.37 1.41 -5.44
CA PRO A 67 15.78 1.12 -4.14
C PRO A 67 15.39 2.42 -3.44
N PHE A 68 14.23 2.39 -2.77
CA PHE A 68 13.66 3.49 -2.01
C PHE A 68 13.01 4.64 -2.78
N LYS A 69 13.03 4.64 -4.12
CA LYS A 69 12.34 5.66 -4.92
C LYS A 69 10.82 5.75 -4.63
N TYR A 70 10.18 4.60 -4.45
CA TYR A 70 8.73 4.46 -4.29
C TYR A 70 8.30 4.22 -2.84
N THR A 71 9.27 4.00 -1.94
CA THR A 71 9.00 3.61 -0.56
C THR A 71 8.52 4.78 0.28
N ILE A 72 7.82 4.45 1.36
CA ILE A 72 7.39 5.40 2.38
C ILE A 72 8.61 6.17 2.91
N ASN A 73 8.59 7.49 2.71
CA ASN A 73 9.60 8.44 3.13
C ASN A 73 11.05 8.06 2.75
N GLY A 74 11.23 7.30 1.65
CA GLY A 74 12.55 6.83 1.22
C GLY A 74 13.21 5.81 2.16
N HIS A 75 12.43 5.16 3.03
CA HIS A 75 12.91 4.08 3.90
C HIS A 75 12.57 2.71 3.31
N GLN A 76 12.42 1.68 4.13
CA GLN A 76 12.32 0.31 3.64
C GLN A 76 10.92 -0.14 3.19
N TYR A 77 9.83 0.56 3.52
CA TYR A 77 8.47 0.05 3.27
C TYR A 77 7.92 0.47 1.91
N LEU A 78 7.50 -0.49 1.08
CA LEU A 78 6.84 -0.25 -0.21
C LEU A 78 5.42 -0.78 -0.18
N LEU A 79 4.42 0.06 -0.43
CA LEU A 79 3.05 -0.39 -0.64
C LEU A 79 2.95 -1.03 -2.02
N VAL A 80 2.50 -2.29 -2.11
CA VAL A 80 2.44 -3.06 -3.35
C VAL A 80 1.01 -3.50 -3.62
N GLU A 81 0.42 -2.95 -4.68
CA GLU A 81 -0.90 -3.29 -5.19
C GLU A 81 -0.78 -4.38 -6.28
N LEU A 82 -1.49 -5.48 -6.10
CA LEU A 82 -1.53 -6.59 -7.07
C LEU A 82 -2.66 -6.39 -8.10
N PRO A 83 -2.48 -6.79 -9.36
CA PRO A 83 -3.53 -6.67 -10.37
C PRO A 83 -4.79 -7.49 -10.01
N ASP A 84 -5.96 -6.93 -10.30
CA ASP A 84 -7.24 -7.59 -10.00
C ASP A 84 -7.59 -8.74 -10.95
N LEU A 85 -7.03 -8.72 -12.17
CA LEU A 85 -7.41 -9.64 -13.24
C LEU A 85 -6.61 -10.95 -13.22
N PHE A 86 -5.39 -10.93 -12.72
CA PHE A 86 -4.52 -12.10 -12.60
C PHE A 86 -3.43 -11.85 -11.55
N ILE A 87 -2.99 -12.91 -10.87
CA ILE A 87 -1.77 -12.85 -10.05
C ILE A 87 -0.59 -13.31 -10.92
N PRO A 88 0.41 -12.45 -11.19
CA PRO A 88 1.55 -12.84 -12.00
C PRO A 88 2.28 -14.06 -11.39
N LYS A 89 2.72 -15.00 -12.24
CA LYS A 89 3.39 -16.24 -11.78
C LYS A 89 4.70 -15.99 -11.03
N GLY A 90 5.34 -14.84 -11.25
CA GLY A 90 6.62 -14.48 -10.62
C GLY A 90 6.50 -13.57 -9.40
N VAL A 91 5.29 -13.38 -8.82
CA VAL A 91 5.12 -12.49 -7.65
C VAL A 91 6.05 -12.87 -6.51
N ASP A 92 6.12 -14.15 -6.17
CA ASP A 92 6.90 -14.62 -5.01
C ASP A 92 8.40 -14.34 -5.21
N GLU A 93 8.92 -14.58 -6.42
CA GLU A 93 10.31 -14.26 -6.78
C GLU A 93 10.60 -12.75 -6.69
N VAL A 94 9.66 -11.92 -7.17
CA VAL A 94 9.82 -10.47 -7.12
C VAL A 94 9.80 -9.96 -5.67
N LEU A 95 8.90 -10.47 -4.82
CA LEU A 95 8.86 -10.08 -3.41
C LEU A 95 10.18 -10.42 -2.71
N MET A 96 10.75 -11.62 -2.95
CA MET A 96 12.07 -11.99 -2.44
C MET A 96 13.19 -11.08 -2.97
N ARG A 97 13.13 -10.67 -4.24
CA ARG A 97 14.12 -9.74 -4.82
C ARG A 97 14.02 -8.34 -4.23
N LEU A 98 12.82 -7.85 -3.94
CA LEU A 98 12.60 -6.58 -3.25
C LEU A 98 13.17 -6.65 -1.83
N GLU A 99 12.89 -7.72 -1.10
CA GLU A 99 13.45 -7.95 0.24
C GLU A 99 14.99 -7.99 0.21
N ALA A 100 15.58 -8.72 -0.74
CA ALA A 100 17.03 -8.77 -0.92
C ALA A 100 17.64 -7.41 -1.29
N ALA A 101 16.85 -6.49 -1.86
CA ALA A 101 17.24 -5.10 -2.11
C ALA A 101 17.00 -4.17 -0.89
N GLY A 102 16.59 -4.71 0.25
CA GLY A 102 16.31 -3.97 1.48
C GLY A 102 14.92 -3.33 1.54
N ILE A 103 14.00 -3.73 0.65
CA ILE A 103 12.63 -3.23 0.60
C ILE A 103 11.70 -4.26 1.24
N ILE A 104 10.92 -3.86 2.23
CA ILE A 104 9.85 -4.64 2.85
C ILE A 104 8.52 -4.34 2.12
N PRO A 105 7.97 -5.31 1.37
CA PRO A 105 6.68 -5.13 0.72
C PRO A 105 5.54 -5.10 1.74
N VAL A 106 4.60 -4.18 1.54
CA VAL A 106 3.33 -4.10 2.24
C VAL A 106 2.23 -4.33 1.21
N ILE A 107 1.62 -5.51 1.22
CA ILE A 107 0.56 -5.87 0.27
C ILE A 107 -0.68 -5.03 0.61
N THR A 108 -1.10 -4.17 -0.32
CA THR A 108 -2.24 -3.27 -0.11
C THR A 108 -3.55 -3.97 -0.42
N HIS A 109 -4.49 -3.75 0.50
CA HIS A 109 -5.88 -4.17 0.47
C HIS A 109 -6.15 -5.53 -0.22
N PRO A 110 -5.47 -6.63 0.20
CA PRO A 110 -5.66 -7.93 -0.41
C PRO A 110 -7.09 -8.45 -0.26
N GLU A 111 -7.87 -7.92 0.70
CA GLU A 111 -9.28 -8.24 0.86
C GLU A 111 -10.14 -7.81 -0.31
N ARG A 112 -9.72 -6.80 -1.07
CA ARG A 112 -10.45 -6.32 -2.25
C ARG A 112 -10.12 -7.16 -3.48
N ASN A 113 -8.95 -7.78 -3.53
CA ASN A 113 -8.53 -8.61 -4.65
C ASN A 113 -9.17 -10.00 -4.59
N ARG A 114 -10.03 -10.30 -5.57
CA ARG A 114 -10.77 -11.58 -5.64
C ARG A 114 -9.85 -12.80 -5.70
N LEU A 115 -8.71 -12.70 -6.37
CA LEU A 115 -7.81 -13.84 -6.56
C LEU A 115 -7.03 -14.15 -5.28
N LEU A 116 -6.66 -13.12 -4.51
CA LEU A 116 -6.03 -13.29 -3.20
C LEU A 116 -7.03 -13.85 -2.17
N ARG A 117 -8.31 -13.46 -2.21
CA ARG A 117 -9.36 -14.08 -1.37
C ARG A 117 -9.50 -15.58 -1.60
N GLN A 118 -9.16 -16.08 -2.79
CA GLN A 118 -9.21 -17.50 -3.13
C GLN A 118 -7.94 -18.26 -2.75
N GLN A 119 -6.89 -17.57 -2.28
CA GLN A 119 -5.59 -18.14 -1.93
C GLN A 119 -5.06 -17.53 -0.62
N PRO A 120 -5.81 -17.60 0.51
CA PRO A 120 -5.38 -17.03 1.78
C PRO A 120 -4.06 -17.63 2.28
N GLU A 121 -3.77 -18.89 1.97
CA GLU A 121 -2.53 -19.56 2.37
C GLU A 121 -1.30 -18.85 1.78
N ARG A 122 -1.45 -18.26 0.59
CA ARG A 122 -0.39 -17.50 -0.06
C ARG A 122 -0.07 -16.19 0.68
N LEU A 123 -1.08 -15.54 1.25
CA LEU A 123 -0.87 -14.36 2.09
C LEU A 123 -0.10 -14.75 3.37
N GLU A 124 -0.42 -15.89 3.97
CA GLU A 124 0.35 -16.41 5.12
C GLU A 124 1.82 -16.70 4.74
N GLU A 125 2.05 -17.30 3.57
CA GLU A 125 3.40 -17.56 3.06
C GLU A 125 4.19 -16.26 2.87
N TRP A 126 3.58 -15.23 2.30
CA TRP A 126 4.22 -13.92 2.14
C TRP A 126 4.52 -13.26 3.48
N VAL A 127 3.61 -13.35 4.45
CA VAL A 127 3.84 -12.83 5.80
C VAL A 127 4.98 -13.59 6.49
N ARG A 128 5.02 -14.92 6.37
CA ARG A 128 6.15 -15.73 6.88
C ARG A 128 7.48 -15.37 6.21
N ALA A 129 7.43 -14.93 4.96
CA ALA A 129 8.59 -14.44 4.20
C ALA A 129 8.90 -12.95 4.45
N GLY A 130 8.27 -12.30 5.44
CA GLY A 130 8.60 -10.93 5.84
C GLY A 130 7.79 -9.83 5.15
N CYS A 131 6.84 -10.16 4.27
CA CYS A 131 5.89 -9.17 3.76
C CYS A 131 4.90 -8.76 4.85
N LEU A 132 4.35 -7.56 4.73
CA LEU A 132 3.32 -7.04 5.62
C LEU A 132 2.01 -6.88 4.85
N ILE A 133 0.90 -6.76 5.57
CA ILE A 133 -0.44 -6.60 4.97
C ILE A 133 -1.11 -5.36 5.52
N GLN A 134 -1.68 -4.55 4.61
CA GLN A 134 -2.54 -3.43 4.92
C GLN A 134 -3.97 -3.73 4.45
N VAL A 135 -4.95 -3.64 5.34
CA VAL A 135 -6.39 -3.79 5.00
C VAL A 135 -7.08 -2.42 5.01
N THR A 136 -7.98 -2.17 4.07
CA THR A 136 -8.70 -0.90 4.02
C THR A 136 -9.77 -0.83 5.11
N ALA A 137 -9.77 0.24 5.91
CA ALA A 137 -10.67 0.40 7.05
C ALA A 137 -12.15 0.26 6.66
N GLN A 138 -12.55 0.81 5.52
CA GLN A 138 -13.92 0.75 5.02
C GLN A 138 -14.36 -0.67 4.60
N SER A 139 -13.43 -1.59 4.36
CA SER A 139 -13.73 -3.00 4.06
C SER A 139 -14.45 -3.68 5.23
N PHE A 140 -14.06 -3.39 6.48
CA PHE A 140 -14.72 -3.92 7.68
C PHE A 140 -16.19 -3.50 7.85
N PHE A 141 -16.59 -2.44 7.15
CA PHE A 141 -17.96 -1.90 7.14
C PHE A 141 -18.72 -2.26 5.86
N GLY A 142 -18.16 -3.11 5.00
CA GLY A 142 -18.83 -3.60 3.78
C GLY A 142 -18.86 -2.62 2.61
N ARG A 143 -18.05 -1.54 2.64
CA ARG A 143 -18.01 -0.56 1.54
C ARG A 143 -17.64 -1.20 0.20
N PHE A 144 -16.79 -2.21 0.22
CA PHE A 144 -16.31 -2.94 -0.95
C PHE A 144 -17.01 -4.30 -1.13
N GLY A 145 -18.21 -4.47 -0.54
CA GLY A 145 -19.01 -5.69 -0.62
C GLY A 145 -18.80 -6.63 0.57
N SER A 146 -19.70 -7.62 0.68
CA SER A 146 -19.70 -8.58 1.79
C SER A 146 -18.47 -9.48 1.78
N GLU A 147 -18.03 -9.94 0.60
CA GLU A 147 -16.84 -10.80 0.48
C GLU A 147 -15.57 -10.12 1.03
N ALA A 148 -15.37 -8.83 0.69
CA ALA A 148 -14.23 -8.07 1.20
C ALA A 148 -14.34 -7.85 2.72
N CYS A 149 -15.55 -7.63 3.24
CA CYS A 149 -15.80 -7.48 4.67
C CYS A 149 -15.50 -8.77 5.45
N ASP A 150 -16.00 -9.90 4.98
CA ASP A 150 -15.80 -11.20 5.62
C ASP A 150 -14.32 -11.58 5.60
N PHE A 151 -13.65 -11.37 4.46
CA PHE A 151 -12.21 -11.64 4.34
C PHE A 151 -11.36 -10.69 5.18
N SER A 152 -11.73 -9.40 5.31
CA SER A 152 -11.06 -8.48 6.23
C SER A 152 -11.06 -9.01 7.66
N ARG A 153 -12.20 -9.54 8.10
CA ARG A 153 -12.37 -10.11 9.45
C ARG A 153 -11.63 -11.43 9.60
N GLU A 154 -11.54 -12.22 8.54
CA GLU A 154 -10.74 -13.44 8.50
C GLU A 154 -9.25 -13.11 8.67
N LEU A 155 -8.69 -12.24 7.83
CA LEU A 155 -7.28 -11.80 7.94
C LEU A 155 -6.97 -11.26 9.34
N MET A 156 -7.87 -10.46 9.92
CA MET A 156 -7.70 -9.90 11.26
C MET A 156 -7.69 -10.99 12.34
N ARG A 157 -8.54 -12.03 12.22
CA ARG A 157 -8.59 -13.15 13.19
C ARG A 157 -7.41 -14.11 13.05
N SER A 158 -6.81 -14.17 11.87
CA SER A 158 -5.63 -14.99 11.59
C SER A 158 -4.32 -14.27 11.89
N ASP A 159 -4.37 -13.10 12.57
CA ASP A 159 -3.20 -12.27 12.90
C ASP A 159 -2.33 -11.89 11.69
N LEU A 160 -2.93 -11.78 10.50
CA LEU A 160 -2.23 -11.43 9.27
C LEU A 160 -2.20 -9.92 8.98
N VAL A 161 -3.07 -9.14 9.62
CA VAL A 161 -3.19 -7.70 9.37
C VAL A 161 -2.15 -6.93 10.18
N HIS A 162 -1.28 -6.21 9.49
CA HIS A 162 -0.23 -5.39 10.09
C HIS A 162 -0.66 -3.91 10.17
N PHE A 163 -1.42 -3.45 9.17
CA PHE A 163 -1.90 -2.08 9.08
C PHE A 163 -3.37 -2.02 8.70
N ILE A 164 -4.06 -1.04 9.25
CA ILE A 164 -5.39 -0.61 8.77
C ILE A 164 -5.22 0.83 8.27
N ALA A 165 -5.56 1.07 7.01
CA ALA A 165 -5.43 2.39 6.39
C ALA A 165 -6.75 2.83 5.75
N SER A 166 -6.90 4.13 5.52
CA SER A 166 -8.16 4.69 5.01
C SER A 166 -8.40 4.36 3.54
N ASP A 167 -7.34 4.35 2.73
CA ASP A 167 -7.41 4.36 1.26
C ASP A 167 -8.40 5.45 0.75
N ALA A 168 -8.34 6.62 1.39
CA ALA A 168 -9.28 7.70 1.14
C ALA A 168 -8.97 8.43 -0.17
N HIS A 169 -10.02 8.77 -0.92
CA HIS A 169 -9.91 9.45 -2.22
C HIS A 169 -10.70 10.79 -2.28
N ASP A 170 -11.56 11.08 -1.29
CA ASP A 170 -12.40 12.29 -1.19
C ASP A 170 -12.56 12.84 0.25
#